data_AF-A0A7V9RZ56-F1
#
_entry.id   AF-A0A7V9RZ56-F1
#
_cell.length_a   1.000
_cell.length_b   1.000
_cell.length_c   1.000
_cell.angle_alpha   90.00
_cell.angle_beta   90.00
_cell.angle_gamma   90.00
#
_symmetry.space_group_name_H-M   'P 1'
#
loop_
_entity.id
_entity.type
_entity.pdbx_description
1 polymer ?
#
loop_
_entity_poly.entity_id
_entity_poly.type
_entity_poly.pdbx_seq_one_letter_code
_entity_poly.pdbx_strand_id
1 'polypeptide(L)'
;MTRRAYGFAVGLALAVGILAWVASYRYNLPLRDPDGLAGPSYIRLPAIVLIFYLADVVPRALIANRGFGNFRSSIKEYTRKRWDRSRVQLVVVGLLSFYVVYVAYRNLKGFLPEVRYRVIHDQLLKDLDRALFFGHNPADVMHALLGTGASAHILSFVYVSFLLFVPLSLGAALVWSKNVSTGFWYVTALCINWVLGAASYYWLPSLGPYFANRSIFLDLPETGVTRLQQALEAGRATYLDDPYATESVQSIAAFASLHVSIIFTAALICHYIIPSKYVRRSLWIYFVLTALATVYFGWHYLIDDVAGLAIGFLAVWIGAKTTGHALRKQRQPPSPGDGIIGVFPPASSGASGELESGSPAAVGSVAATGAAADKDADWPLAADQPSRSDSSTGSTSSV
;
A
#
# COMPACT_ATOMS: atom_id res chain seq x y z
N MET A 1 -7.63 -23.56 8.00
CA MET A 1 -8.06 -22.33 7.29
C MET A 1 -7.09 -21.94 6.16
N THR A 2 -5.78 -21.98 6.37
CA THR A 2 -4.75 -21.59 5.38
C THR A 2 -4.86 -22.30 4.01
N ARG A 3 -5.20 -23.59 3.96
CA ARG A 3 -5.35 -24.35 2.69
C ARG A 3 -6.36 -23.76 1.69
N ARG A 4 -7.48 -23.20 2.16
CA ARG A 4 -8.49 -22.59 1.28
C ARG A 4 -8.00 -21.27 0.67
N ALA A 5 -7.28 -20.46 1.46
CA ALA A 5 -6.66 -19.23 1.00
C ALA A 5 -5.60 -19.49 -0.07
N TYR A 6 -4.71 -20.46 0.18
CA TYR A 6 -3.69 -20.88 -0.80
C TYR A 6 -4.35 -21.36 -2.11
N GLY A 7 -5.34 -22.24 -2.01
CA GLY A 7 -6.03 -22.79 -3.18
C GLY A 7 -6.71 -21.72 -4.03
N PHE A 8 -7.33 -20.72 -3.40
CA PHE A 8 -7.95 -19.61 -4.14
C PHE A 8 -6.92 -18.73 -4.86
N ALA A 9 -5.86 -18.29 -4.16
CA ALA A 9 -4.84 -17.43 -4.77
C ALA A 9 -4.12 -18.12 -5.93
N VAL A 10 -3.76 -19.40 -5.76
CA VAL A 10 -3.14 -20.22 -6.80
C VAL A 10 -4.11 -20.47 -7.95
N GLY A 11 -5.37 -20.83 -7.66
CA GLY A 11 -6.39 -21.06 -8.67
C GLY A 11 -6.67 -19.82 -9.52
N LEU A 12 -6.75 -18.65 -8.88
CA LEU A 12 -6.90 -17.36 -9.56
C LEU A 12 -5.70 -17.04 -10.45
N ALA A 13 -4.48 -17.25 -9.94
CA ALA A 13 -3.25 -17.04 -10.68
C ALA A 13 -3.15 -17.96 -11.92
N LEU A 14 -3.46 -19.24 -11.76
CA LEU A 14 -3.50 -20.19 -12.88
C LEU A 14 -4.56 -19.81 -13.91
N ALA A 15 -5.77 -19.46 -13.47
CA ALA A 15 -6.86 -19.07 -14.36
C ALA A 15 -6.51 -17.85 -15.21
N VAL A 16 -5.99 -16.78 -14.59
CA VAL A 16 -5.62 -15.57 -15.34
C VAL A 16 -4.36 -15.77 -16.17
N GLY A 17 -3.40 -16.58 -15.69
CA GLY A 17 -2.20 -16.95 -16.46
C GLY A 17 -2.55 -17.73 -17.72
N ILE A 18 -3.44 -18.72 -17.63
CA ILE A 18 -3.96 -19.46 -18.78
C ILE A 18 -4.72 -18.51 -19.73
N LEU A 19 -5.54 -17.61 -19.19
CA LEU A 19 -6.25 -16.63 -20.01
C LEU A 19 -5.29 -15.74 -20.80
N ALA A 20 -4.24 -15.22 -20.17
CA ALA A 20 -3.22 -14.42 -20.83
C ALA A 20 -2.47 -15.22 -21.91
N TRP A 21 -2.14 -16.48 -21.62
CA TRP A 21 -1.51 -17.39 -22.59
C TRP A 21 -2.43 -17.69 -23.79
N VAL A 22 -3.70 -17.99 -23.55
CA VAL A 22 -4.69 -18.21 -24.62
C VAL A 22 -4.89 -16.95 -25.46
N ALA A 23 -4.95 -15.77 -24.84
CA ALA A 23 -5.03 -14.50 -25.56
C ALA A 23 -3.77 -14.27 -26.41
N SER A 24 -2.59 -14.47 -25.84
CA SER A 24 -1.31 -14.40 -26.56
C SER A 24 -1.30 -15.31 -27.78
N TYR A 25 -1.69 -16.58 -27.63
CA TYR A 25 -1.75 -17.53 -28.73
C TYR A 25 -2.79 -17.13 -29.78
N ARG A 26 -4.01 -16.76 -29.36
CA ARG A 26 -5.13 -16.44 -30.26
C ARG A 26 -4.91 -15.17 -31.08
N TYR A 27 -4.30 -14.16 -30.49
CA TYR A 27 -4.02 -12.88 -31.13
C TYR A 27 -2.59 -12.81 -31.69
N ASN A 28 -1.83 -13.91 -31.60
CA ASN A 28 -0.44 -14.01 -32.01
C ASN A 28 0.46 -12.90 -31.41
N LEU A 29 0.28 -12.59 -30.13
CA LEU A 29 1.05 -11.55 -29.43
C LEU A 29 2.03 -12.18 -28.45
N PRO A 30 3.28 -11.71 -28.34
CA PRO A 30 4.24 -12.28 -27.40
C PRO A 30 3.87 -11.92 -25.95
N LEU A 31 4.05 -12.88 -25.04
CA LEU A 31 3.99 -12.64 -23.60
C LEU A 31 5.29 -11.99 -23.13
N ARG A 32 5.17 -10.86 -22.44
CA ARG A 32 6.31 -10.08 -21.93
C ARG A 32 6.28 -10.02 -20.41
N ASP A 33 7.44 -10.09 -19.75
CA ASP A 33 7.52 -9.65 -18.35
C ASP A 33 7.53 -8.10 -18.35
N PRO A 34 6.64 -7.42 -17.61
CA PRO A 34 6.79 -5.99 -17.36
C PRO A 34 8.14 -5.66 -16.74
N ASP A 35 9.04 -5.10 -17.54
CA ASP A 35 10.16 -4.35 -17.01
C ASP A 35 9.67 -3.14 -16.22
N GLY A 36 10.40 -2.80 -15.16
CA GLY A 36 10.24 -1.52 -14.50
C GLY A 36 11.57 -0.98 -14.00
N LEU A 37 11.51 0.13 -13.25
CA LEU A 37 12.66 0.91 -12.76
C LEU A 37 13.82 0.13 -12.09
N ALA A 38 13.63 -1.16 -11.75
CA ALA A 38 14.63 -2.01 -11.08
C ALA A 38 14.81 -3.38 -11.76
N GLY A 39 14.59 -3.45 -13.08
CA GLY A 39 14.71 -4.66 -13.88
C GLY A 39 13.48 -5.58 -13.85
N PRO A 40 13.62 -6.82 -14.37
CA PRO A 40 12.52 -7.75 -14.54
C PRO A 40 11.81 -8.10 -13.23
N SER A 41 10.51 -8.35 -13.29
CA SER A 41 9.70 -8.59 -12.09
C SER A 41 10.18 -9.82 -11.30
N TYR A 42 10.70 -10.85 -11.97
CA TYR A 42 11.25 -12.04 -11.32
C TYR A 42 12.54 -11.79 -10.51
N ILE A 43 13.26 -10.69 -10.75
CA ILE A 43 14.41 -10.27 -9.93
C ILE A 43 13.95 -9.31 -8.83
N ARG A 44 13.15 -8.31 -9.22
CA ARG A 44 12.68 -7.25 -8.34
C ARG A 44 11.87 -7.78 -7.15
N LEU A 45 10.95 -8.71 -7.38
CA LEU A 45 10.06 -9.24 -6.34
C LEU A 45 10.82 -10.00 -5.23
N PRO A 46 11.72 -10.96 -5.53
CA PRO A 46 12.60 -11.55 -4.52
C PRO A 46 13.50 -10.54 -3.83
N ALA A 47 14.04 -9.55 -4.55
CA ALA A 47 14.89 -8.51 -3.97
C ALA A 47 14.12 -7.66 -2.94
N ILE A 48 12.86 -7.33 -3.20
CA ILE A 48 11.99 -6.65 -2.23
C ILE A 48 11.79 -7.50 -0.98
N VAL A 49 11.50 -8.79 -1.13
CA VAL A 49 11.37 -9.70 0.02
C VAL A 49 12.66 -9.73 0.84
N LEU A 50 13.82 -9.79 0.18
CA LEU A 50 15.13 -9.74 0.85
C LEU A 50 15.36 -8.42 1.59
N ILE A 51 15.04 -7.27 0.97
CA ILE A 51 15.17 -5.95 1.61
C ILE A 51 14.29 -5.88 2.86
N PHE A 52 13.03 -6.31 2.79
CA PHE A 52 12.12 -6.31 3.92
C PHE A 52 12.55 -7.28 5.03
N TYR A 53 13.12 -8.42 4.65
CA TYR A 53 13.73 -9.36 5.58
C TYR A 53 14.92 -8.73 6.32
N LEU A 54 15.86 -8.12 5.59
CA LEU A 54 17.02 -7.46 6.17
C LEU A 54 16.62 -6.28 7.05
N ALA A 55 15.67 -5.46 6.60
CA ALA A 55 15.14 -4.33 7.36
C ALA A 55 14.41 -4.74 8.65
N ASP A 56 13.93 -5.99 8.74
CA ASP A 56 13.37 -6.51 10.00
C ASP A 56 14.44 -7.14 10.90
N VAL A 57 15.32 -7.97 10.35
CA VAL A 57 16.24 -8.80 11.16
C VAL A 57 17.51 -8.03 11.57
N VAL A 58 18.09 -7.23 10.68
CA VAL A 58 19.36 -6.53 10.94
C VAL A 58 19.23 -5.49 12.06
N PRO A 59 18.25 -4.57 12.04
CA PRO A 59 18.12 -3.59 13.13
C PRO A 59 17.86 -4.24 14.48
N ARG A 60 17.04 -5.32 14.52
CA ARG A 60 16.76 -6.06 15.76
C ARG A 60 18.02 -6.72 16.31
N ALA A 61 18.82 -7.35 15.45
CA ALA A 61 20.07 -7.99 15.85
C ALA A 61 21.11 -6.97 16.33
N LEU A 62 21.21 -5.80 15.70
CA LEU A 62 22.13 -4.74 16.15
C LEU A 62 21.72 -4.13 17.50
N ILE A 63 20.43 -3.84 17.67
CA ILE A 63 19.90 -3.25 18.91
C ILE A 63 20.02 -4.23 20.07
N ALA A 64 19.63 -5.50 19.88
CA ALA A 64 19.66 -6.51 20.95
C ALA A 64 21.09 -6.78 21.44
N ASN A 65 22.07 -6.73 20.55
CA ASN A 65 23.47 -6.98 20.88
C ASN A 65 24.26 -5.71 21.25
N ARG A 66 23.63 -4.52 21.18
CA ARG A 66 24.32 -3.22 21.30
C ARG A 66 25.58 -3.13 20.44
N GLY A 67 25.52 -3.67 19.21
CA GLY A 67 26.66 -3.77 18.31
C GLY A 67 26.72 -5.09 17.54
N PHE A 68 27.91 -5.46 17.06
CA PHE A 68 28.12 -6.67 16.24
C PHE A 68 28.47 -7.94 17.03
N GLY A 69 28.65 -7.85 18.35
CA GLY A 69 28.89 -9.02 19.20
C GLY A 69 27.70 -9.98 19.11
N ASN A 70 27.93 -11.28 18.92
CA ASN A 70 26.88 -12.31 18.76
C ASN A 70 25.85 -12.06 17.63
N PHE A 71 26.09 -11.10 16.73
CA PHE A 71 25.18 -10.69 15.65
C PHE A 71 24.70 -11.85 14.78
N ARG A 72 25.62 -12.75 14.39
CA ARG A 72 25.28 -13.95 13.59
C ARG A 72 24.34 -14.91 14.34
N SER A 73 24.55 -15.07 15.64
CA SER A 73 23.70 -15.94 16.47
C SER A 73 22.30 -15.35 16.61
N SER A 74 22.19 -14.05 16.89
CA SER A 74 20.90 -13.37 16.99
C SER A 74 20.15 -13.34 15.67
N ILE A 75 20.82 -13.11 14.53
CA ILE A 75 20.20 -13.27 13.21
C ILE A 75 19.61 -14.67 13.08
N LYS A 76 20.40 -15.72 13.33
CA LYS A 76 19.95 -17.11 13.20
C LYS A 76 18.74 -17.40 14.09
N GLU A 77 18.73 -16.88 15.31
CA GLU A 77 17.62 -17.03 16.24
C GLU A 77 16.35 -16.30 15.76
N TYR A 78 16.46 -15.01 15.39
CA TYR A 78 15.32 -14.24 14.88
C TYR A 78 14.76 -14.84 13.60
N THR A 79 15.63 -15.27 12.68
CA THR A 79 15.20 -15.93 11.45
C THR A 79 14.46 -17.21 11.77
N ARG A 80 14.95 -18.07 12.66
CA ARG A 80 14.24 -19.31 13.05
C ARG A 80 12.90 -19.04 13.71
N LYS A 81 12.79 -18.01 14.55
CA LYS A 81 11.53 -17.67 15.23
C LYS A 81 10.50 -17.05 14.27
N ARG A 82 10.95 -16.19 13.35
CA ARG A 82 10.05 -15.46 12.45
C ARG A 82 9.67 -16.27 11.21
N TRP A 83 10.62 -17.00 10.62
CA TRP A 83 10.42 -17.77 9.39
C TRP A 83 10.09 -19.22 9.69
N ASP A 84 8.90 -19.40 10.26
CA ASP A 84 8.30 -20.72 10.36
C ASP A 84 7.84 -21.23 8.98
N ARG A 85 7.48 -22.51 8.90
CA ARG A 85 7.00 -23.13 7.65
C ARG A 85 5.81 -22.37 7.07
N SER A 86 4.91 -21.86 7.90
CA SER A 86 3.72 -21.12 7.47
C SER A 86 4.07 -19.80 6.79
N ARG A 87 5.04 -19.05 7.33
CA ARG A 87 5.50 -17.80 6.72
C ARG A 87 6.28 -18.02 5.44
N VAL A 88 7.14 -19.04 5.39
CA VAL A 88 7.82 -19.41 4.13
C VAL A 88 6.78 -19.75 3.05
N GLN A 89 5.75 -20.52 3.38
CA GLN A 89 4.65 -20.81 2.45
C GLN A 89 3.89 -19.55 2.02
N LEU A 90 3.62 -18.60 2.94
CA LEU A 90 3.03 -17.30 2.57
C LEU A 90 3.87 -16.56 1.56
N VAL A 91 5.17 -16.42 1.84
CA VAL A 91 6.09 -15.67 0.98
C VAL A 91 6.17 -16.34 -0.39
N VAL A 92 6.42 -17.64 -0.45
CA VAL A 92 6.57 -18.34 -1.74
C VAL A 92 5.26 -18.37 -2.53
N VAL A 93 4.16 -18.85 -1.94
CA VAL A 93 2.89 -19.00 -2.65
C VAL A 93 2.28 -17.63 -2.97
N GLY A 94 2.33 -16.70 -2.02
CA GLY A 94 1.81 -15.34 -2.21
C GLY A 94 2.58 -14.56 -3.28
N LEU A 95 3.92 -14.62 -3.25
CA LEU A 95 4.76 -13.93 -4.24
C LEU A 95 4.60 -14.53 -5.63
N LEU A 96 4.60 -15.86 -5.76
CA LEU A 96 4.40 -16.52 -7.05
C LEU A 96 3.00 -16.26 -7.62
N SER A 97 1.96 -16.35 -6.79
CA SER A 97 0.59 -16.05 -7.23
C SER A 97 0.46 -14.59 -7.69
N PHE A 98 1.04 -13.66 -6.93
CA PHE A 98 1.07 -12.26 -7.30
C PHE A 98 1.84 -12.03 -8.61
N TYR A 99 3.02 -12.64 -8.76
CA TYR A 99 3.85 -12.53 -9.96
C TYR A 99 3.07 -12.96 -11.20
N VAL A 100 2.49 -14.16 -11.18
CA VAL A 100 1.70 -14.68 -12.31
C VAL A 100 0.51 -13.78 -12.62
N VAL A 101 -0.24 -13.34 -11.61
CA VAL A 101 -1.38 -12.43 -11.80
C VAL A 101 -0.92 -11.10 -12.39
N TYR A 102 0.17 -10.53 -11.89
CA TYR A 102 0.69 -9.23 -12.33
C TYR A 102 1.19 -9.26 -13.78
N VAL A 103 1.95 -10.29 -14.14
CA VAL A 103 2.42 -10.51 -15.52
C VAL A 103 1.23 -10.73 -16.45
N ALA A 104 0.29 -11.59 -16.07
CA ALA A 104 -0.91 -11.86 -16.87
C ALA A 104 -1.76 -10.60 -17.06
N TYR A 105 -2.01 -9.85 -15.99
CA TYR A 105 -2.70 -8.56 -16.01
C TYR A 105 -2.03 -7.58 -16.98
N ARG A 106 -0.70 -7.44 -16.89
CA ARG A 106 0.06 -6.49 -17.71
C ARG A 106 -0.07 -6.80 -19.20
N ASN A 107 0.03 -8.08 -19.56
CA ASN A 107 -0.12 -8.55 -20.93
C ASN A 107 -1.56 -8.39 -21.43
N LEU A 108 -2.55 -8.82 -20.63
CA LEU A 108 -3.96 -8.65 -20.98
C LEU A 108 -4.31 -7.18 -21.19
N LYS A 109 -3.82 -6.28 -20.33
CA LYS A 109 -3.97 -4.83 -20.56
C LYS A 109 -3.31 -4.39 -21.87
N GLY A 110 -2.10 -4.88 -22.15
CA GLY A 110 -1.37 -4.57 -23.37
C GLY A 110 -2.04 -5.05 -24.65
N PHE A 111 -2.70 -6.20 -24.62
CA PHE A 111 -3.40 -6.79 -25.77
C PHE A 111 -4.73 -6.10 -26.10
N LEU A 112 -5.20 -5.21 -25.23
CA LEU A 112 -6.51 -4.56 -25.37
C LEU A 112 -6.77 -3.93 -26.75
N PRO A 113 -5.83 -3.23 -27.41
CA PRO A 113 -6.07 -2.63 -28.73
C PRO A 113 -6.37 -3.68 -29.82
N GLU A 114 -5.79 -4.86 -29.72
CA GLU A 114 -6.00 -5.96 -30.68
C GLU A 114 -7.29 -6.71 -30.40
N VAL A 115 -7.62 -6.93 -29.12
CA VAL A 115 -8.83 -7.65 -28.73
C VAL A 115 -10.10 -6.80 -28.88
N ARG A 116 -10.02 -5.51 -28.53
CA ARG A 116 -11.13 -4.54 -28.58
C ARG A 116 -10.86 -3.46 -29.62
N TYR A 117 -10.55 -3.90 -30.84
CA TYR A 117 -10.16 -3.02 -31.94
C TYR A 117 -11.17 -1.88 -32.18
N ARG A 118 -10.68 -0.63 -32.16
CA ARG A 118 -11.44 0.63 -32.38
C ARG A 118 -12.63 0.88 -31.44
N VAL A 119 -12.81 0.09 -30.39
CA VAL A 119 -13.87 0.32 -29.39
C VAL A 119 -13.28 1.10 -28.23
N ILE A 120 -13.70 2.36 -28.08
CA ILE A 120 -13.28 3.26 -26.99
C ILE A 120 -14.46 4.10 -26.55
N HIS A 121 -14.67 4.20 -25.24
CA HIS A 121 -15.86 4.81 -24.63
C HIS A 121 -15.57 6.18 -24.00
N ASP A 122 -14.44 6.81 -24.34
CA ASP A 122 -14.02 8.11 -23.81
C ASP A 122 -15.10 9.20 -23.99
N GLN A 123 -15.84 9.21 -25.10
CA GLN A 123 -16.91 10.18 -25.32
C GLN A 123 -18.08 9.97 -24.35
N LEU A 124 -18.53 8.72 -24.18
CA LEU A 124 -19.60 8.37 -23.24
C LEU A 124 -19.22 8.77 -21.81
N LEU A 125 -17.99 8.43 -21.40
CA LEU A 125 -17.48 8.73 -20.06
C LEU A 125 -17.32 10.24 -19.83
N LYS A 126 -16.85 10.97 -20.85
CA LYS A 126 -16.77 12.44 -20.83
C LYS A 126 -18.14 13.09 -20.65
N ASP A 127 -19.15 12.62 -21.39
CA ASP A 127 -20.50 13.17 -21.32
C ASP A 127 -21.14 12.90 -19.96
N LEU A 128 -20.91 11.72 -19.38
CA LEU A 128 -21.33 11.39 -18.01
C LEU A 128 -20.64 12.29 -16.98
N ASP A 129 -19.32 12.46 -17.07
CA ASP A 129 -18.56 13.34 -16.17
C ASP A 129 -19.06 14.79 -16.24
N ARG A 130 -19.32 15.30 -17.45
CA ARG A 130 -19.90 16.63 -17.63
C ARG A 130 -21.29 16.72 -17.02
N ALA A 131 -22.14 15.70 -17.18
CA ALA A 131 -23.45 15.69 -16.55
C ALA A 131 -23.35 15.73 -15.01
N LEU A 132 -22.42 14.97 -14.42
CA LEU A 132 -22.16 14.96 -12.97
C LEU A 132 -21.60 16.30 -12.44
N PHE A 133 -20.89 17.05 -13.28
CA PHE A 133 -20.33 18.37 -12.96
C PHE A 133 -21.10 19.53 -13.59
N PHE A 134 -22.41 19.38 -13.78
CA PHE A 134 -23.31 20.45 -14.22
C PHE A 134 -22.87 21.14 -15.54
N GLY A 135 -22.28 20.37 -16.45
CA GLY A 135 -21.81 20.80 -17.78
C GLY A 135 -20.31 21.03 -17.88
N HIS A 136 -19.58 21.08 -16.76
CA HIS A 136 -18.14 21.33 -16.70
C HIS A 136 -17.31 20.04 -16.74
N ASN A 137 -16.08 20.09 -17.27
CA ASN A 137 -15.18 18.94 -17.14
C ASN A 137 -14.60 18.90 -15.72
N PRO A 138 -14.51 17.72 -15.07
CA PRO A 138 -13.97 17.61 -13.72
C PRO A 138 -12.55 18.16 -13.60
N ALA A 139 -11.68 17.92 -14.59
CA ALA A 139 -10.32 18.44 -14.60
C ALA A 139 -10.27 19.98 -14.56
N ASP A 140 -11.08 20.66 -15.37
CA ASP A 140 -11.17 22.13 -15.38
C ASP A 140 -11.57 22.66 -14.01
N VAL A 141 -12.57 22.02 -13.38
CA VAL A 141 -13.03 22.39 -12.03
C VAL A 141 -11.91 22.19 -11.01
N MET A 142 -11.15 21.10 -11.10
CA MET A 142 -10.02 20.86 -10.22
C MET A 142 -8.88 21.86 -10.42
N HIS A 143 -8.56 22.23 -11.67
CA HIS A 143 -7.55 23.23 -11.98
C HIS A 143 -7.96 24.62 -11.48
N ALA A 144 -9.24 24.97 -11.59
CA ALA A 144 -9.77 26.22 -11.06
C ALA A 144 -9.72 26.27 -9.52
N LEU A 145 -10.03 25.16 -8.83
CA LEU A 145 -10.07 25.11 -7.37
C LEU A 145 -8.69 24.97 -6.72
N LEU A 146 -7.82 24.14 -7.31
CA LEU A 146 -6.50 23.82 -6.73
C LEU A 146 -5.37 24.65 -7.35
N GLY A 147 -5.63 25.33 -8.47
CA GLY A 147 -4.61 25.95 -9.31
C GLY A 147 -3.84 24.94 -10.14
N THR A 148 -3.00 25.42 -11.06
CA THR A 148 -2.14 24.59 -11.94
C THR A 148 -0.68 24.49 -11.47
N GLY A 149 -0.24 25.32 -10.52
CA GLY A 149 1.16 25.42 -10.08
C GLY A 149 1.58 24.40 -8.99
N ALA A 150 1.68 24.85 -7.74
CA ALA A 150 2.20 24.02 -6.64
C ALA A 150 1.39 22.73 -6.40
N SER A 151 0.07 22.79 -6.58
CA SER A 151 -0.85 21.65 -6.55
C SER A 151 -0.41 20.54 -7.51
N ALA A 152 -0.01 20.87 -8.73
CA ALA A 152 0.47 19.89 -9.71
C ALA A 152 1.72 19.16 -9.20
N HIS A 153 2.70 19.85 -8.62
CA HIS A 153 3.89 19.16 -8.11
C HIS A 153 3.57 18.21 -6.94
N ILE A 154 2.71 18.65 -6.01
CA ILE A 154 2.31 17.83 -4.86
C ILE A 154 1.51 16.60 -5.32
N LEU A 155 0.48 16.81 -6.15
CA LEU A 155 -0.35 15.72 -6.67
C LEU A 155 0.45 14.79 -7.58
N SER A 156 1.42 15.32 -8.34
CA SER A 156 2.31 14.48 -9.16
C SER A 156 3.16 13.58 -8.28
N PHE A 157 3.73 14.08 -7.18
CA PHE A 157 4.48 13.25 -6.24
C PHE A 157 3.61 12.15 -5.64
N VAL A 158 2.40 12.51 -5.19
CA VAL A 158 1.42 11.54 -4.67
C VAL A 158 1.14 10.46 -5.72
N TYR A 159 0.79 10.84 -6.94
CA TYR A 159 0.45 9.89 -8.00
C TYR A 159 1.63 8.96 -8.33
N VAL A 160 2.81 9.53 -8.57
CA VAL A 160 4.01 8.74 -8.96
C VAL A 160 4.47 7.82 -7.83
N SER A 161 4.25 8.19 -6.56
CA SER A 161 4.59 7.33 -5.43
C SER A 161 3.86 5.97 -5.43
N PHE A 162 2.77 5.83 -6.21
CA PHE A 162 2.09 4.56 -6.41
C PHE A 162 3.02 3.46 -6.92
N LEU A 163 3.98 3.82 -7.78
CA LEU A 163 4.97 2.89 -8.34
C LEU A 163 5.83 2.22 -7.25
N LEU A 164 6.10 2.94 -6.15
CA LEU A 164 6.78 2.41 -4.98
C LEU A 164 5.80 1.77 -4.00
N PHE A 165 4.61 2.34 -3.84
CA PHE A 165 3.62 1.88 -2.88
C PHE A 165 3.24 0.41 -3.08
N VAL A 166 2.93 -0.02 -4.30
CA VAL A 166 2.50 -1.40 -4.59
C VAL A 166 3.57 -2.44 -4.18
N PRO A 167 4.82 -2.38 -4.66
CA PRO A 167 5.84 -3.35 -4.25
C PRO A 167 6.16 -3.29 -2.75
N LEU A 168 6.21 -2.09 -2.16
CA LEU A 168 6.51 -1.95 -0.73
C LEU A 168 5.39 -2.50 0.16
N SER A 169 4.13 -2.23 -0.19
CA SER A 169 2.98 -2.76 0.55
C SER A 169 2.86 -4.28 0.42
N LEU A 170 3.18 -4.85 -0.74
CA LEU A 170 3.29 -6.30 -0.92
C LEU A 170 4.39 -6.89 -0.02
N GLY A 171 5.59 -6.30 -0.03
CA GLY A 171 6.70 -6.71 0.84
C GLY A 171 6.33 -6.64 2.31
N ALA A 172 5.67 -5.56 2.74
CA ALA A 172 5.18 -5.39 4.10
C ALA A 172 4.15 -6.47 4.48
N ALA A 173 3.22 -6.80 3.58
CA ALA A 173 2.22 -7.84 3.85
C ALA A 173 2.83 -9.25 3.94
N LEU A 174 3.79 -9.57 3.07
CA LEU A 174 4.44 -10.89 3.05
C LEU A 174 5.39 -11.09 4.24
N VAL A 175 6.18 -10.06 4.58
CA VAL A 175 7.27 -10.18 5.56
C VAL A 175 6.87 -9.62 6.92
N TRP A 176 6.25 -8.43 6.96
CA TRP A 176 5.96 -7.69 8.20
C TRP A 176 4.60 -7.99 8.82
N SER A 177 3.69 -8.68 8.12
CA SER A 177 2.42 -9.07 8.72
C SER A 177 2.63 -9.95 9.96
N LYS A 178 1.97 -9.59 11.06
CA LYS A 178 1.99 -10.38 12.31
C LYS A 178 1.48 -11.79 12.05
N ASN A 179 0.31 -11.87 11.44
CA ASN A 179 -0.38 -13.12 11.14
C ASN A 179 -0.25 -13.47 9.66
N VAL A 180 0.09 -14.73 9.38
CA VAL A 180 0.19 -15.24 8.02
C VAL A 180 -1.14 -15.08 7.26
N SER A 181 -2.26 -15.33 7.94
CA SER A 181 -3.59 -15.18 7.32
C SER A 181 -3.84 -13.73 6.87
N THR A 182 -3.46 -12.73 7.67
CA THR A 182 -3.64 -11.31 7.33
C THR A 182 -2.77 -10.88 6.15
N GLY A 183 -1.55 -11.41 6.05
CA GLY A 183 -0.70 -11.23 4.87
C GLY A 183 -1.38 -11.82 3.64
N PHE A 184 -1.93 -13.02 3.76
CA PHE A 184 -2.70 -13.67 2.68
C PHE A 184 -3.93 -12.87 2.26
N TRP A 185 -4.65 -12.27 3.21
CA TRP A 185 -5.82 -11.47 2.90
C TRP A 185 -5.44 -10.31 1.99
N TYR A 186 -4.39 -9.57 2.34
CA TYR A 186 -3.92 -8.46 1.54
C TYR A 186 -3.42 -8.88 0.16
N VAL A 187 -2.58 -9.91 0.07
CA VAL A 187 -2.05 -10.42 -1.21
C VAL A 187 -3.17 -10.92 -2.10
N THR A 188 -4.14 -11.67 -1.55
CA THR A 188 -5.29 -12.16 -2.30
C THR A 188 -6.15 -11.01 -2.81
N ALA A 189 -6.39 -10.00 -1.98
CA ALA A 189 -7.11 -8.79 -2.40
C ALA A 189 -6.36 -8.05 -3.52
N LEU A 190 -5.03 -7.92 -3.44
CA LEU A 190 -4.25 -7.34 -4.54
C LEU A 190 -4.40 -8.14 -5.84
N CYS A 191 -4.32 -9.47 -5.79
CA CYS A 191 -4.54 -10.30 -6.99
C CYS A 191 -5.93 -10.09 -7.58
N ILE A 192 -6.97 -10.01 -6.75
CA ILE A 192 -8.34 -9.77 -7.20
C ILE A 192 -8.48 -8.38 -7.83
N ASN A 193 -7.85 -7.35 -7.26
CA ASN A 193 -7.83 -6.00 -7.85
C ASN A 193 -7.31 -6.06 -9.30
N TRP A 194 -6.13 -6.65 -9.53
CA TRP A 194 -5.55 -6.74 -10.87
C TRP A 194 -6.45 -7.49 -11.86
N VAL A 195 -7.04 -8.61 -11.43
CA VAL A 195 -7.93 -9.42 -12.30
C VAL A 195 -9.21 -8.65 -12.65
N LEU A 196 -9.88 -8.05 -11.66
CA LEU A 196 -11.10 -7.26 -11.89
C LEU A 196 -10.81 -5.98 -12.68
N GLY A 197 -9.65 -5.35 -12.46
CA GLY A 197 -9.19 -4.23 -13.26
C GLY A 197 -8.99 -4.61 -14.73
N ALA A 198 -8.27 -5.70 -15.00
CA ALA A 198 -8.18 -6.23 -16.37
C ALA A 198 -9.57 -6.49 -16.97
N ALA A 199 -10.45 -7.18 -16.25
CA ALA A 199 -11.81 -7.43 -16.74
C ALA A 199 -12.57 -6.12 -17.07
N SER A 200 -12.43 -5.08 -16.24
CA SER A 200 -13.06 -3.78 -16.46
C SER A 200 -12.55 -3.08 -17.72
N TYR A 201 -11.25 -3.19 -18.03
CA TYR A 201 -10.67 -2.62 -19.26
C TYR A 201 -11.25 -3.24 -20.52
N TYR A 202 -11.60 -4.53 -20.47
CA TYR A 202 -12.24 -5.23 -21.59
C TYR A 202 -13.74 -4.96 -21.64
N TRP A 203 -14.38 -4.65 -20.52
CA TRP A 203 -15.80 -4.34 -20.48
C TRP A 203 -16.06 -2.94 -21.05
N LEU A 204 -15.34 -1.93 -20.55
CA LEU A 204 -15.50 -0.54 -20.96
C LEU A 204 -14.15 0.10 -21.33
N PRO A 205 -13.56 -0.28 -22.49
CA PRO A 205 -12.27 0.27 -22.91
C PRO A 205 -12.32 1.79 -23.04
N SER A 206 -11.33 2.47 -22.49
CA SER A 206 -11.15 3.93 -22.51
C SER A 206 -9.69 4.29 -22.33
N LEU A 207 -9.27 5.45 -22.85
CA LEU A 207 -7.88 5.93 -22.75
C LEU A 207 -7.69 6.85 -21.55
N GLY A 208 -8.69 7.66 -21.23
CA GLY A 208 -8.68 8.66 -20.16
C GLY A 208 -8.63 10.09 -20.71
N PRO A 209 -9.06 11.09 -19.91
CA PRO A 209 -9.24 12.47 -20.37
C PRO A 209 -8.02 13.10 -21.05
N TYR A 210 -6.80 12.87 -20.53
CA TYR A 210 -5.57 13.45 -21.08
C TYR A 210 -5.28 12.93 -22.49
N PHE A 211 -5.40 11.61 -22.70
CA PHE A 211 -5.13 10.98 -23.99
C PHE A 211 -6.26 11.22 -24.99
N ALA A 212 -7.49 11.41 -24.52
CA ALA A 212 -8.64 11.74 -25.36
C ALA A 212 -8.71 13.22 -25.75
N ASN A 213 -8.30 14.14 -24.87
CA ASN A 213 -8.27 15.58 -25.14
C ASN A 213 -7.16 16.30 -24.35
N ARG A 214 -5.97 16.34 -24.95
CA ARG A 214 -4.78 16.95 -24.33
C ARG A 214 -4.88 18.45 -24.10
N SER A 215 -5.72 19.17 -24.86
CA SER A 215 -5.82 20.64 -24.80
C SER A 215 -6.17 21.16 -23.40
N ILE A 216 -6.94 20.40 -22.62
CA ILE A 216 -7.34 20.73 -21.24
C ILE A 216 -6.13 20.78 -20.28
N PHE A 217 -5.04 20.09 -20.60
CA PHE A 217 -3.92 19.88 -19.69
C PHE A 217 -2.66 20.66 -20.09
N LEU A 218 -2.73 21.54 -21.09
CA LEU A 218 -1.58 22.27 -21.62
C LEU A 218 -1.00 23.29 -20.63
N ASP A 219 -1.82 23.82 -19.73
CA ASP A 219 -1.41 24.82 -18.74
C ASP A 219 -0.75 24.20 -17.48
N LEU A 220 -0.65 22.87 -17.41
CA LEU A 220 0.03 22.18 -16.32
C LEU A 220 1.55 22.21 -16.50
N PRO A 221 2.32 22.45 -15.43
CA PRO A 221 3.78 22.40 -15.49
C PRO A 221 4.27 20.98 -15.77
N GLU A 222 5.51 20.88 -16.26
CA GLU A 222 6.16 19.58 -16.39
C GLU A 222 6.43 18.95 -15.02
N THR A 223 5.92 17.73 -14.82
CA THR A 223 6.06 16.97 -13.58
C THR A 223 6.43 15.52 -13.85
N GLY A 224 6.55 14.71 -12.78
CA GLY A 224 6.72 13.27 -12.93
C GLY A 224 5.54 12.61 -13.66
N VAL A 225 4.33 13.17 -13.53
CA VAL A 225 3.16 12.69 -14.27
C VAL A 225 3.27 13.02 -15.75
N THR A 226 3.69 14.22 -16.13
CA THR A 226 3.89 14.62 -17.53
C THR A 226 4.87 13.67 -18.23
N ARG A 227 6.01 13.37 -17.59
CA ARG A 227 7.01 12.43 -18.12
C ARG A 227 6.43 11.01 -18.26
N LEU A 228 5.61 10.57 -17.30
CA LEU A 228 4.96 9.27 -17.37
C LEU A 228 3.93 9.22 -18.51
N GLN A 229 3.12 10.26 -18.69
CA GLN A 229 2.16 10.36 -19.80
C GLN A 229 2.88 10.28 -21.15
N GLN A 230 3.92 11.09 -21.35
CA GLN A 230 4.73 11.09 -22.57
C GLN A 230 5.37 9.72 -22.83
N ALA A 231 5.92 9.07 -21.79
CA ALA A 231 6.50 7.73 -21.92
C ALA A 231 5.44 6.67 -22.31
N LEU A 232 4.22 6.78 -21.79
CA LEU A 232 3.12 5.89 -22.14
C LEU A 232 2.58 6.14 -23.56
N GLU A 233 2.51 7.40 -24.00
CA GLU A 233 2.17 7.76 -25.39
C GLU A 233 3.18 7.17 -26.36
N ALA A 234 4.47 7.38 -26.10
CA ALA A 234 5.56 6.85 -26.92
C ALA A 234 5.52 5.32 -26.97
N GLY A 235 5.42 4.65 -25.82
CA GLY A 235 5.34 3.19 -25.75
C GLY A 235 4.10 2.63 -26.45
N ARG A 236 2.96 3.33 -26.41
CA ARG A 236 1.76 2.96 -27.18
C ARG A 236 1.98 3.14 -28.68
N ALA A 237 2.58 4.25 -29.11
CA ALA A 237 2.86 4.49 -30.52
C ALA A 237 3.77 3.40 -31.10
N THR A 238 4.85 3.06 -30.40
CA THR A 238 5.74 1.96 -30.79
C THR A 238 5.03 0.60 -30.83
N TYR A 239 4.16 0.31 -29.86
CA TYR A 239 3.38 -0.93 -29.85
C TYR A 239 2.39 -1.03 -31.02
N LEU A 240 1.75 0.08 -31.38
CA LEU A 240 0.78 0.10 -32.49
C LEU A 240 1.46 0.08 -33.87
N ASP A 241 2.71 0.54 -33.96
CA ASP A 241 3.51 0.47 -35.18
C ASP A 241 3.95 -0.96 -35.50
N ASP A 242 4.58 -1.63 -34.53
CA ASP A 242 4.91 -3.05 -34.63
C ASP A 242 4.88 -3.73 -33.24
N PRO A 243 3.83 -4.51 -32.93
CA PRO A 243 3.71 -5.20 -31.65
C PRO A 243 4.67 -6.39 -31.51
N TYR A 244 5.46 -6.75 -32.53
CA TYR A 244 6.46 -7.82 -32.49
C TYR A 244 7.88 -7.29 -32.34
N ALA A 245 8.21 -6.16 -32.98
CA ALA A 245 9.56 -5.59 -32.97
C ALA A 245 9.91 -4.79 -31.70
N THR A 246 8.98 -4.66 -30.75
CA THR A 246 9.19 -3.87 -29.53
C THR A 246 9.12 -4.70 -28.26
N GLU A 247 9.87 -4.30 -27.23
CA GLU A 247 9.67 -4.76 -25.85
C GLU A 247 8.61 -3.91 -25.11
N SER A 248 8.16 -2.81 -25.73
CA SER A 248 7.16 -1.92 -25.16
C SER A 248 5.81 -2.62 -25.01
N VAL A 249 5.24 -2.53 -23.82
CA VAL A 249 3.87 -2.99 -23.56
C VAL A 249 2.95 -1.78 -23.58
N GLN A 250 1.90 -1.83 -24.40
CA GLN A 250 0.83 -0.85 -24.32
C GLN A 250 0.34 -0.76 -22.88
N SER A 251 0.28 0.46 -22.35
CA SER A 251 -0.03 0.65 -20.93
C SER A 251 -1.14 1.63 -20.57
N ILE A 252 -1.93 2.04 -21.56
CA ILE A 252 -3.01 3.02 -21.42
C ILE A 252 -4.38 2.29 -21.40
N ALA A 253 -5.02 2.29 -20.24
CA ALA A 253 -6.43 1.94 -20.13
C ALA A 253 -6.96 2.60 -18.86
N ALA A 254 -8.04 3.38 -18.98
CA ALA A 254 -8.56 4.21 -17.90
C ALA A 254 -9.60 3.47 -17.05
N PHE A 255 -10.73 3.04 -17.60
CA PHE A 255 -11.81 2.46 -16.80
C PHE A 255 -11.55 0.98 -16.43
N ALA A 256 -11.48 0.57 -15.16
CA ALA A 256 -11.60 1.33 -13.92
C ALA A 256 -10.24 1.71 -13.32
N SER A 257 -10.25 2.68 -12.40
CA SER A 257 -9.06 3.22 -11.74
C SER A 257 -8.46 2.24 -10.73
N LEU A 258 -7.42 1.51 -11.16
CA LEU A 258 -6.69 0.59 -10.29
C LEU A 258 -5.86 1.30 -9.22
N HIS A 259 -5.45 2.54 -9.45
CA HIS A 259 -4.80 3.38 -8.44
C HIS A 259 -5.71 3.55 -7.22
N VAL A 260 -6.94 3.98 -7.47
CA VAL A 260 -7.98 4.13 -6.44
C VAL A 260 -8.32 2.78 -5.81
N SER A 261 -8.54 1.75 -6.62
CA SER A 261 -8.89 0.40 -6.14
C SER A 261 -7.87 -0.20 -5.17
N ILE A 262 -6.58 -0.14 -5.52
CA ILE A 262 -5.49 -0.75 -4.73
C ILE A 262 -5.20 0.05 -3.46
N ILE A 263 -5.14 1.37 -3.54
CA ILE A 263 -4.86 2.20 -2.36
C ILE A 263 -6.06 2.15 -1.41
N PHE A 264 -7.29 2.16 -1.92
CA PHE A 264 -8.49 1.95 -1.12
C PHE A 264 -8.47 0.58 -0.43
N THR A 265 -8.13 -0.49 -1.15
CA THR A 265 -7.97 -1.84 -0.60
C THR A 265 -6.99 -1.84 0.59
N ALA A 266 -5.83 -1.18 0.43
CA ALA A 266 -4.84 -1.05 1.49
C ALA A 266 -5.36 -0.23 2.68
N ALA A 267 -5.95 0.94 2.43
CA ALA A 267 -6.53 1.80 3.46
C ALA A 267 -7.62 1.08 4.25
N LEU A 268 -8.48 0.31 3.58
CA LEU A 268 -9.59 -0.42 4.18
C LEU A 268 -9.11 -1.63 4.99
N ILE A 269 -8.21 -2.46 4.45
CA ILE A 269 -7.63 -3.58 5.21
C ILE A 269 -6.88 -3.04 6.43
N CYS A 270 -6.03 -2.02 6.26
CA CYS A 270 -5.34 -1.38 7.37
C CYS A 270 -6.32 -0.75 8.38
N HIS A 271 -7.47 -0.25 7.93
CA HIS A 271 -8.51 0.25 8.82
C HIS A 271 -9.02 -0.84 9.76
N TYR A 272 -9.16 -2.08 9.29
CA TYR A 272 -9.64 -3.19 10.11
C TYR A 272 -8.58 -3.75 11.06
N ILE A 273 -7.32 -3.83 10.63
CA ILE A 273 -6.28 -4.61 11.34
C ILE A 273 -5.24 -3.76 12.06
N ILE A 274 -4.92 -2.55 11.58
CA ILE A 274 -3.78 -1.78 12.12
C ILE A 274 -4.25 -0.90 13.28
N PRO A 275 -3.66 -1.04 14.50
CA PRO A 275 -4.05 -0.25 15.66
C PRO A 275 -3.59 1.21 15.61
N SER A 276 -2.47 1.51 14.92
CA SER A 276 -1.94 2.87 14.81
C SER A 276 -2.89 3.80 14.04
N LYS A 277 -3.35 4.88 14.70
CA LYS A 277 -4.20 5.90 14.07
C LYS A 277 -3.47 6.69 12.99
N TYR A 278 -2.15 6.86 13.13
CA TYR A 278 -1.34 7.61 12.18
C TYR A 278 -1.24 6.85 10.85
N VAL A 279 -0.87 5.56 10.88
CA VAL A 279 -0.80 4.72 9.67
C VAL A 279 -2.13 4.72 8.91
N ARG A 280 -3.25 4.56 9.64
CA ARG A 280 -4.58 4.60 9.01
C ARG A 280 -4.86 5.96 8.37
N ARG A 281 -4.68 7.06 9.11
CA ARG A 281 -4.94 8.41 8.59
C ARG A 281 -4.08 8.70 7.37
N SER A 282 -2.78 8.36 7.42
CA SER A 282 -1.88 8.52 6.28
C SER A 282 -2.34 7.75 5.04
N LEU A 283 -2.80 6.51 5.18
CA LEU A 283 -3.33 5.73 4.05
C LEU A 283 -4.64 6.29 3.49
N TRP A 284 -5.54 6.77 4.35
CA TRP A 284 -6.78 7.41 3.90
C TRP A 284 -6.51 8.76 3.21
N ILE A 285 -5.56 9.55 3.72
CA ILE A 285 -5.11 10.79 3.07
C ILE A 285 -4.47 10.47 1.72
N TYR A 286 -3.58 9.48 1.66
CA TYR A 286 -2.93 9.05 0.43
C TYR A 286 -3.94 8.55 -0.61
N PHE A 287 -4.96 7.79 -0.18
CA PHE A 287 -6.09 7.38 -1.00
C PHE A 287 -6.82 8.58 -1.62
N VAL A 288 -7.27 9.53 -0.79
CA VAL A 288 -8.01 10.71 -1.26
C VAL A 288 -7.16 11.55 -2.22
N LEU A 289 -5.91 11.84 -1.85
CA LEU A 289 -5.02 12.62 -2.72
C LEU A 289 -4.72 11.90 -4.03
N THR A 290 -4.66 10.57 -4.05
CA THR A 290 -4.47 9.82 -5.29
C THR A 290 -5.71 9.88 -6.18
N ALA A 291 -6.91 9.73 -5.63
CA ALA A 291 -8.16 9.90 -6.37
C ALA A 291 -8.33 11.33 -6.93
N LEU A 292 -7.84 12.33 -6.20
CA LEU A 292 -7.78 13.69 -6.74
C LEU A 292 -6.75 13.80 -7.87
N ALA A 293 -5.55 13.23 -7.69
CA ALA A 293 -4.50 13.29 -8.70
C ALA A 293 -4.89 12.57 -10.01
N THR A 294 -5.63 11.45 -9.93
CA THR A 294 -6.10 10.71 -11.11
C THR A 294 -6.98 11.57 -12.01
N VAL A 295 -7.93 12.31 -11.44
CA VAL A 295 -8.81 13.22 -12.18
C VAL A 295 -8.07 14.50 -12.58
N TYR A 296 -7.29 15.10 -11.67
CA TYR A 296 -6.56 16.34 -11.90
C TYR A 296 -5.63 16.27 -13.12
N PHE A 297 -4.93 15.14 -13.30
CA PHE A 297 -4.03 14.94 -14.45
C PHE A 297 -4.69 14.28 -15.66
N GLY A 298 -5.99 13.99 -15.59
CA GLY A 298 -6.72 13.37 -16.69
C GLY A 298 -6.34 11.91 -16.96
N TRP A 299 -5.93 11.17 -15.93
CA TRP A 299 -5.74 9.72 -16.04
C TRP A 299 -7.08 8.98 -16.15
N HIS A 300 -8.08 9.48 -15.43
CA HIS A 300 -9.34 8.81 -15.21
C HIS A 300 -10.50 9.82 -15.27
N TYR A 301 -11.63 9.34 -15.79
CA TYR A 301 -12.92 9.99 -15.57
C TYR A 301 -13.34 9.78 -14.11
N LEU A 302 -14.20 10.64 -13.55
CA LEU A 302 -14.62 10.50 -12.16
C LEU A 302 -15.27 9.13 -11.90
N ILE A 303 -16.08 8.65 -12.85
CA ILE A 303 -16.76 7.36 -12.73
C ILE A 303 -15.77 6.17 -12.68
N ASP A 304 -14.57 6.31 -13.26
CA ASP A 304 -13.54 5.28 -13.19
C ASP A 304 -13.06 5.07 -11.74
N ASP A 305 -13.00 6.15 -10.95
CA ASP A 305 -12.62 6.11 -9.53
C ASP A 305 -13.74 5.50 -8.67
N VAL A 306 -15.01 5.79 -8.98
CA VAL A 306 -16.15 5.12 -8.35
C VAL A 306 -16.15 3.61 -8.64
N ALA A 307 -15.89 3.23 -9.88
CA ALA A 307 -15.72 1.82 -10.25
C ALA A 307 -14.49 1.19 -9.56
N GLY A 308 -13.39 1.94 -9.42
CA GLY A 308 -12.21 1.54 -8.65
C GLY A 308 -12.55 1.27 -7.17
N LEU A 309 -13.35 2.12 -6.53
CA LEU A 309 -13.85 1.88 -5.17
C LEU A 309 -14.65 0.58 -5.06
N ALA A 310 -15.53 0.32 -6.03
CA ALA A 310 -16.32 -0.91 -6.06
C ALA A 310 -15.42 -2.16 -6.21
N ILE A 311 -14.45 -2.12 -7.12
CA ILE A 311 -13.47 -3.20 -7.29
C ILE A 311 -12.66 -3.41 -6.01
N GLY A 312 -12.17 -2.33 -5.39
CA GLY A 312 -11.38 -2.41 -4.16
C GLY A 312 -12.19 -3.00 -3.01
N PHE A 313 -13.46 -2.60 -2.85
CA PHE A 313 -14.35 -3.20 -1.87
C PHE A 313 -14.57 -4.69 -2.12
N LEU A 314 -14.88 -5.09 -3.35
CA LEU A 314 -15.06 -6.49 -3.73
C LEU A 314 -13.79 -7.31 -3.47
N ALA A 315 -12.62 -6.76 -3.80
CA ALA A 315 -11.35 -7.41 -3.54
C ALA A 315 -11.11 -7.64 -2.04
N VAL A 316 -11.40 -6.65 -1.20
CA VAL A 316 -11.32 -6.78 0.26
C VAL A 316 -12.31 -7.81 0.78
N TRP A 317 -13.56 -7.79 0.30
CA TRP A 317 -14.63 -8.68 0.74
C TRP A 317 -14.37 -10.15 0.33
N ILE A 318 -14.06 -10.40 -0.94
CA ILE A 318 -13.72 -11.75 -1.44
C ILE A 318 -12.45 -12.24 -0.73
N GLY A 319 -11.42 -11.40 -0.63
CA GLY A 319 -10.19 -11.72 0.08
C GLY A 319 -10.44 -12.07 1.55
N ALA A 320 -11.36 -11.37 2.23
CA ALA A 320 -11.70 -11.68 3.62
C ALA A 320 -12.39 -13.04 3.72
N LYS A 321 -13.37 -13.31 2.84
CA LYS A 321 -14.11 -14.57 2.80
C LYS A 321 -13.21 -15.78 2.51
N THR A 322 -12.26 -15.66 1.58
CA THR A 322 -11.36 -16.76 1.20
C THR A 322 -10.28 -17.04 2.25
N THR A 323 -9.92 -16.03 3.04
CA THR A 323 -8.90 -16.14 4.11
C THR A 323 -9.48 -16.34 5.51
N GLY A 324 -10.80 -16.28 5.65
CA GLY A 324 -11.49 -16.49 6.94
C GLY A 324 -11.53 -15.26 7.84
N HIS A 325 -11.34 -14.06 7.29
CA HIS A 325 -11.49 -12.80 8.03
C HIS A 325 -12.94 -12.31 7.99
N ALA A 326 -13.37 -11.64 9.05
CA ALA A 326 -14.59 -10.85 9.08
C ALA A 326 -14.28 -9.36 8.83
N LEU A 327 -15.17 -8.65 8.12
CA LEU A 327 -15.08 -7.20 7.92
C LEU A 327 -15.51 -6.42 9.18
N ARG A 328 -14.82 -6.69 10.29
CA ARG A 328 -14.98 -5.99 11.56
C ARG A 328 -13.63 -5.52 12.06
N LYS A 329 -13.63 -4.50 12.94
CA LYS A 329 -12.41 -4.01 13.57
C LYS A 329 -11.80 -5.13 14.41
N GLN A 330 -10.59 -5.55 14.07
CA GLN A 330 -9.81 -6.60 14.73
C GLN A 330 -8.51 -6.00 15.28
N ARG A 331 -8.63 -4.86 15.96
CA ARG A 331 -7.51 -4.04 16.43
C ARG A 331 -7.11 -4.50 17.83
N GLN A 332 -6.35 -5.58 17.93
CA GLN A 332 -5.73 -5.91 19.20
C GLN A 332 -4.45 -5.05 19.38
N PRO A 333 -4.24 -4.45 20.58
CA PRO A 333 -2.98 -3.78 20.87
C PRO A 333 -1.81 -4.77 20.74
N PRO A 334 -0.59 -4.31 20.37
CA PRO A 334 0.55 -5.20 20.26
C PRO A 334 0.83 -5.90 21.59
N SER A 335 0.92 -7.22 21.58
CA SER A 335 1.43 -8.00 22.71
C SER A 335 2.94 -7.82 22.82
N PRO A 336 3.55 -7.89 24.02
CA PRO A 336 5.00 -7.94 24.16
C PRO A 336 5.56 -9.10 23.34
N GLY A 337 6.31 -8.81 22.27
CA GLY A 337 6.82 -9.82 21.31
C GLY A 337 6.50 -9.47 19.87
N ASP A 338 5.42 -8.71 19.68
CA ASP A 338 4.95 -8.28 18.38
C ASP A 338 5.70 -7.02 17.94
N GLY A 339 6.84 -7.16 17.24
CA GLY A 339 7.49 -6.01 16.63
C GLY A 339 6.52 -5.18 15.75
N ILE A 340 6.63 -3.86 15.61
CA ILE A 340 7.55 -2.86 16.15
C ILE A 340 6.75 -1.91 17.07
N ILE A 341 6.92 -2.07 18.38
CA ILE A 341 7.39 -1.16 19.44
C ILE A 341 7.49 -2.11 20.64
N GLY A 342 8.70 -2.46 21.04
CA GLY A 342 8.92 -3.54 22.01
C GLY A 342 10.35 -4.03 21.93
N VAL A 343 11.25 -3.18 22.40
CA VAL A 343 12.58 -3.55 22.89
C VAL A 343 12.36 -4.69 23.88
N PHE A 344 12.84 -5.89 23.59
CA PHE A 344 13.15 -6.82 24.69
C PHE A 344 14.60 -6.53 25.07
N PRO A 345 14.88 -5.91 26.22
CA PRO A 345 15.94 -6.45 27.04
C PRO A 345 15.49 -7.86 27.48
N PRO A 346 16.40 -8.83 27.58
CA PRO A 346 16.07 -10.10 28.22
C PRO A 346 15.54 -9.81 29.62
N ALA A 347 14.58 -10.63 30.08
CA ALA A 347 14.35 -10.76 31.51
C ALA A 347 15.73 -10.94 32.13
N SER A 348 16.12 -9.99 32.98
CA SER A 348 17.31 -10.14 33.81
C SER A 348 17.22 -11.52 34.44
N SER A 349 18.21 -12.35 34.17
CA SER A 349 18.52 -13.51 34.99
C SER A 349 18.85 -12.99 36.38
N GLY A 350 17.80 -12.75 37.16
CA GLY A 350 17.89 -12.63 38.60
C GLY A 350 18.24 -14.01 39.10
N ALA A 351 19.52 -14.22 39.33
CA ALA A 351 19.99 -15.22 40.25
C ALA A 351 19.20 -15.03 41.57
N SER A 352 18.42 -16.04 41.92
CA SER A 352 18.22 -16.39 43.32
C SER A 352 18.32 -17.91 43.36
N GLY A 353 19.52 -18.36 43.75
CA GLY A 353 19.67 -19.70 44.29
C GLY A 353 18.96 -19.78 45.64
N GLU A 354 18.68 -21.02 46.03
CA GLU A 354 18.62 -21.51 47.41
C GLU A 354 17.44 -21.03 48.29
N LEU A 355 16.43 -21.89 48.48
CA LEU A 355 16.42 -22.87 49.58
C LEU A 355 15.13 -23.71 49.59
N GLU A 356 15.33 -25.00 49.87
CA GLU A 356 14.30 -25.99 50.19
C GLU A 356 13.60 -25.71 51.53
N SER A 357 12.40 -26.30 51.63
CA SER A 357 11.76 -26.87 52.84
C SER A 357 10.95 -25.95 53.78
N GLY A 358 9.73 -26.44 54.09
CA GLY A 358 9.08 -26.18 55.38
C GLY A 358 7.82 -25.31 55.35
N SER A 359 6.65 -25.95 55.26
CA SER A 359 5.45 -25.47 55.97
C SER A 359 5.64 -25.80 57.47
N PRO A 360 5.11 -25.01 58.44
CA PRO A 360 3.69 -25.10 58.77
C PRO A 360 3.03 -23.78 59.22
N ALA A 361 1.75 -23.91 59.53
CA ALA A 361 0.73 -22.92 59.76
C ALA A 361 0.77 -22.15 61.10
N ALA A 362 -0.05 -21.07 61.09
CA ALA A 362 -0.92 -20.56 62.15
C ALA A 362 -0.36 -19.64 63.26
N VAL A 363 -1.32 -18.86 63.82
CA VAL A 363 -1.26 -17.85 64.91
C VAL A 363 -0.80 -16.47 64.43
N GLY A 364 -1.44 -15.32 64.72
CA GLY A 364 -2.61 -14.88 65.50
C GLY A 364 -2.52 -13.34 65.55
N SER A 365 -3.53 -12.60 65.10
CA SER A 365 -4.44 -11.79 65.93
C SER A 365 -4.02 -10.32 66.19
N VAL A 366 -5.05 -9.43 66.14
CA VAL A 366 -5.16 -8.08 66.74
C VAL A 366 -4.41 -6.95 65.98
N ALA A 367 -4.98 -5.90 65.38
CA ALA A 367 -6.09 -4.95 65.59
C ALA A 367 -5.54 -3.52 65.81
N ALA A 368 -6.42 -2.52 65.57
CA ALA A 368 -6.32 -1.06 65.83
C ALA A 368 -5.61 -0.22 64.74
N THR A 369 -6.29 0.59 63.91
CA THR A 369 -7.06 1.86 64.11
C THR A 369 -6.22 3.11 64.39
N GLY A 370 -6.51 4.20 63.64
CA GLY A 370 -6.12 5.59 63.95
C GLY A 370 -5.27 6.22 62.82
N ALA A 371 -5.78 7.06 61.91
CA ALA A 371 -6.32 8.42 62.05
C ALA A 371 -5.25 9.52 62.28
N ALA A 372 -5.10 10.33 61.23
CA ALA A 372 -4.95 11.80 61.20
C ALA A 372 -3.65 12.50 61.65
N ALA A 373 -3.33 13.52 60.83
CA ALA A 373 -2.59 14.77 61.13
C ALA A 373 -1.09 14.62 61.43
N ASP A 374 -0.18 15.56 61.15
CA ASP A 374 -0.05 16.82 60.40
C ASP A 374 1.42 17.24 60.69
N LYS A 375 1.90 18.29 60.03
CA LYS A 375 3.08 19.12 60.36
C LYS A 375 4.33 18.99 59.47
N ASP A 376 4.53 20.09 58.74
CA ASP A 376 5.67 21.00 58.81
C ASP A 376 7.08 20.43 58.57
N ALA A 377 7.74 20.90 57.50
CA ALA A 377 8.82 21.89 57.62
C ALA A 377 9.50 22.20 56.27
N ASP A 378 9.64 23.51 56.02
CA ASP A 378 10.79 24.20 55.44
C ASP A 378 11.14 24.11 53.93
N TRP A 379 10.74 25.18 53.24
CA TRP A 379 11.43 25.91 52.16
C TRP A 379 12.84 26.39 52.68
N PRO A 380 13.93 26.65 51.88
CA PRO A 380 13.80 27.71 50.87
C PRO A 380 14.73 27.84 49.64
N LEU A 381 14.19 28.61 48.67
CA LEU A 381 14.84 29.55 47.71
C LEU A 381 15.70 28.93 46.59
N ALA A 382 15.74 29.43 45.34
CA ALA A 382 15.48 30.77 44.80
C ALA A 382 14.98 30.64 43.33
N ALA A 383 14.01 31.43 42.88
CA ALA A 383 14.16 32.65 42.05
C ALA A 383 14.87 32.39 40.70
N ASP A 384 14.36 32.79 39.53
CA ASP A 384 13.67 34.04 39.24
C ASP A 384 12.76 33.97 38.00
N GLN A 385 11.81 34.89 37.97
CA GLN A 385 10.63 34.94 37.12
C GLN A 385 10.81 35.69 35.77
N PRO A 386 9.81 35.58 34.86
CA PRO A 386 9.81 36.12 33.50
C PRO A 386 9.07 37.47 33.40
N SER A 387 9.09 38.10 32.22
CA SER A 387 8.06 39.01 31.63
C SER A 387 8.75 39.99 30.67
N ARG A 388 8.14 40.61 29.66
CA ARG A 388 6.85 40.57 28.94
C ARG A 388 7.01 41.61 27.80
N SER A 389 6.14 41.50 26.77
CA SER A 389 5.46 42.61 26.03
C SER A 389 6.30 43.72 25.38
N ASP A 390 5.97 44.33 24.26
CA ASP A 390 4.85 44.28 23.31
C ASP A 390 5.22 45.28 22.19
N SER A 391 4.59 45.12 21.01
CA SER A 391 4.21 46.19 20.05
C SER A 391 5.37 46.95 19.35
N SER A 392 5.27 47.50 18.14
CA SER A 392 4.29 47.58 17.05
C SER A 392 4.98 48.35 15.89
N THR A 393 4.36 48.35 14.70
CA THR A 393 4.57 49.25 13.54
C THR A 393 5.87 49.04 12.74
N GLY A 394 5.93 49.10 11.41
CA GLY A 394 5.00 49.41 10.33
C GLY A 394 5.82 49.59 9.03
N SER A 395 5.25 49.21 7.87
CA SER A 395 5.42 49.76 6.48
C SER A 395 6.82 50.21 5.99
N THR A 396 7.34 49.92 4.79
CA THR A 396 6.83 50.13 3.41
C THR A 396 7.92 49.74 2.39
N SER A 397 7.50 49.16 1.25
CA SER A 397 7.87 49.35 -0.18
C SER A 397 9.33 49.51 -0.71
N SER A 398 9.46 49.03 -1.97
CA SER A 398 10.45 49.29 -3.05
C SER A 398 11.83 48.67 -2.86
N VAL A 399 12.39 47.88 -3.79
CA VAL A 399 12.48 47.99 -5.26
C VAL A 399 12.30 46.64 -5.94
#